data_AF-A0A2R6B5F0-F1
#
_entry.id   AF-A0A2R6B5F0-F1
#
_cell.length_a   1.000
_cell.length_b   1.000
_cell.length_c   1.000
_cell.angle_alpha   90.00
_cell.angle_beta   90.00
_cell.angle_gamma   90.00
#
_symmetry.space_group_name_H-M   'P 1'
#
loop_
_entity.id
_entity.type
_entity.pdbx_description
1 polymer ?
#
loop_
_entity_poly.entity_id
_entity_poly.type
_entity_poly.pdbx_seq_one_letter_code
_entity_poly.pdbx_strand_id
1 'polypeptide(L)' 'MKTQLKAVCKLYNALLHAEWEKYLKNKNSMRKEEPRQLALDLRNRNPEFQALRSQVAPAGC' A
#
# COMPACT_ATOMS: atom_id res chain seq x y z
N MET A 1 -15.62 -10.82 10.33
CA MET A 1 -15.13 -10.83 8.94
C MET A 1 -15.50 -9.58 8.12
N LYS A 2 -16.77 -9.23 7.86
CA LYS A 2 -17.13 -8.03 7.05
C LYS A 2 -16.53 -6.71 7.57
N THR A 3 -16.49 -6.51 8.89
CA THR A 3 -15.99 -5.28 9.51
C THR A 3 -14.47 -5.12 9.36
N GLN A 4 -13.71 -6.21 9.53
CA GLN A 4 -12.26 -6.22 9.33
C GLN A 4 -11.91 -5.98 7.86
N LEU A 5 -12.60 -6.64 6.93
CA LEU A 5 -12.39 -6.41 5.49
C LEU A 5 -12.65 -4.94 5.10
N LYS A 6 -13.70 -4.33 5.68
CA LYS A 6 -14.02 -2.92 5.43
C LYS A 6 -12.97 -1.96 6.02
N ALA A 7 -12.44 -2.27 7.21
CA ALA A 7 -11.36 -1.49 7.81
C ALA A 7 -10.08 -1.56 6.96
N VAL A 8 -9.77 -2.75 6.47
CA VAL A 8 -8.62 -3.02 5.60
C VAL A 8 -8.71 -2.27 4.28
N CYS A 9 -9.85 -2.35 3.59
CA CYS A 9 -10.04 -1.64 2.33
C CYS A 9 -9.93 -0.12 2.53
N LYS A 10 -10.42 0.41 3.65
CA LYS A 10 -10.26 1.84 3.98
C LYS A 10 -8.80 2.21 4.21
N LEU A 11 -8.07 1.40 4.98
CA LEU A 11 -6.65 1.64 5.28
C LEU A 11 -5.81 1.57 3.99
N TYR A 12 -6.06 0.57 3.16
CA TYR A 12 -5.42 0.41 1.86
C TYR A 12 -5.66 1.59 0.93
N ASN A 13 -6.92 2.03 0.81
CA ASN A 13 -7.28 3.16 -0.06
C ASN A 13 -6.67 4.48 0.45
N ALA A 14 -6.60 4.68 1.77
CA ALA A 14 -5.95 5.85 2.37
C ALA A 14 -4.45 5.89 2.08
N LEU A 15 -3.76 4.74 2.21
CA LEU A 15 -2.34 4.63 1.88
C LEU A 15 -2.09 4.88 0.39
N LEU A 16 -2.92 4.29 -0.48
CA LEU A 16 -2.82 4.51 -1.93
C LEU A 16 -3.02 5.99 -2.31
N HIS A 17 -3.96 6.67 -1.65
CA HIS A 17 -4.22 8.08 -1.90
C HIS A 17 -3.07 8.98 -1.44
N ALA A 18 -2.52 8.75 -0.25
CA ALA A 18 -1.38 9.50 0.28
C ALA A 18 -0.12 9.38 -0.60
N GLU A 19 0.08 8.19 -1.17
CA GLU A 19 1.13 7.89 -2.13
C GLU A 19 0.93 8.66 -3.45
N TRP A 20 -0.29 8.64 -4.00
CA TRP A 20 -0.61 9.37 -5.23
C TRP A 20 -0.46 10.88 -5.07
N GLU A 21 -0.85 11.43 -3.92
CA GLU A 21 -0.67 12.84 -3.56
C GLU A 21 0.81 13.22 -3.50
N LYS A 22 1.65 12.39 -2.85
CA LYS A 22 3.10 12.60 -2.83
C LYS A 22 3.70 12.53 -4.23
N TYR A 23 3.24 11.60 -5.06
CA TYR A 23 3.66 11.51 -6.46
C TYR A 23 3.28 12.77 -7.23
N LEU A 24 2.03 13.23 -7.17
CA LEU A 24 1.59 14.44 -7.89
C LEU A 24 2.40 15.67 -7.48
N LYS A 25 2.70 15.81 -6.19
CA LYS A 25 3.51 16.92 -5.66
C LYS A 25 4.97 16.86 -6.12
N ASN A 26 5.52 15.66 -6.31
CA ASN A 26 6.93 15.46 -6.67
C ASN A 26 7.14 15.03 -8.14
N LYS A 27 6.09 14.93 -8.97
CA LYS A 27 6.14 14.44 -10.35
C LYS A 27 7.09 15.21 -11.25
N ASN A 28 7.33 16.49 -10.96
CA ASN A 28 8.27 17.31 -11.72
C ASN A 28 9.74 17.12 -11.30
N SER A 29 10.00 16.41 -10.20
CA SER A 29 11.34 16.19 -9.63
C SER A 29 11.73 14.71 -9.50
N MET A 30 10.78 13.77 -9.58
CA MET A 30 11.04 12.33 -9.49
C MET A 30 10.88 11.62 -10.84
N ARG A 31 11.71 10.62 -11.08
CA ARG A 31 11.55 9.72 -12.23
C ARG A 31 10.28 8.89 -12.06
N LYS A 32 9.65 8.51 -13.18
CA LYS A 32 8.34 7.81 -13.20
C LYS A 32 8.31 6.52 -12.38
N GLU A 33 9.46 5.89 -12.14
CA GLU A 33 9.59 4.59 -11.49
C GLU A 33 9.74 4.68 -9.95
N GLU A 34 10.24 5.81 -9.45
CA GLU A 34 10.54 6.04 -8.03
C GLU A 34 9.30 6.01 -7.10
N PRO A 35 8.12 6.53 -7.47
CA PRO A 35 6.92 6.43 -6.62
C PRO A 35 6.42 5.00 -6.51
N ARG A 36 6.49 4.22 -7.58
CA ARG A 36 6.08 2.81 -7.57
C ARG A 36 7.01 1.97 -6.69
N GLN A 37 8.30 2.28 -6.70
CA GLN A 37 9.29 1.69 -5.80
C GLN A 37 9.00 2.08 -4.34
N LEU A 38 8.72 3.36 -4.07
CA LEU A 38 8.35 3.84 -2.74
C LEU A 38 7.08 3.15 -2.20
N ALA A 39 6.09 2.92 -3.05
CA ALA A 39 4.87 2.17 -2.74
C ALA A 39 5.14 0.76 -2.24
N LEU A 40 5.96 0.05 -3.01
CA LEU A 40 6.35 -1.31 -2.73
C LEU A 40 7.13 -1.39 -1.43
N ASP A 41 8.06 -0.46 -1.21
CA ASP A 41 8.84 -0.37 0.01
C ASP A 41 7.99 -0.06 1.24
N LEU A 42 7.07 0.90 1.15
CA LEU A 42 6.17 1.26 2.26
C LEU A 42 5.21 0.10 2.61
N ARG A 43 4.71 -0.62 1.60
CA ARG A 43 3.89 -1.83 1.82
C ARG A 43 4.68 -2.95 2.46
N ASN A 44 5.92 -3.17 2.02
CA ASN A 44 6.78 -4.22 2.57
C ASN A 44 7.20 -3.90 4.01
N ARG A 45 7.37 -2.64 4.39
CA ARG A 45 7.76 -2.23 5.75
C ARG A 45 6.60 -2.13 6.74
N ASN A 46 5.36 -2.11 6.26
CA ASN A 46 4.20 -1.96 7.14
C ASN A 46 3.79 -3.34 7.74
N PRO A 47 3.96 -3.55 9.06
CA PRO A 47 3.66 -4.83 9.71
C PRO A 47 2.16 -5.15 9.71
N GLU A 48 1.28 -4.15 9.75
CA GLU A 48 -0.16 -4.38 9.60
C GLU A 48 -0.47 -4.89 8.19
N PHE A 49 0.17 -4.33 7.18
CA PHE A 49 0.02 -4.77 5.79
C PHE A 49 0.56 -6.19 5.57
N GLN A 50 1.71 -6.53 6.19
CA GLN A 50 2.24 -7.90 6.17
C GLN A 50 1.32 -8.89 6.89
N ALA A 51 0.86 -8.57 8.10
CA ALA A 51 -0.07 -9.41 8.86
C ALA A 51 -1.36 -9.67 8.07
N LEU A 52 -1.82 -8.67 7.33
CA LEU A 52 -2.98 -8.80 6.47
C LEU A 52 -2.74 -9.62 5.23
N ARG A 53 -1.61 -9.41 4.56
CA ARG A 53 -1.20 -10.23 3.42
C ARG A 53 -1.10 -11.70 3.81
N SER A 54 -0.54 -12.00 4.99
CA SER A 54 -0.48 -13.37 5.51
C SER A 54 -1.85 -13.98 5.85
N GLN A 55 -2.87 -13.16 6.10
CA GLN A 55 -4.25 -13.62 6.34
C GLN A 55 -5.04 -13.86 5.05
N VAL A 56 -4.62 -13.28 3.92
CA VAL A 56 -5.40 -13.26 2.67
C VAL A 56 -4.69 -14.01 1.54
N ALA A 57 -3.36 -14.13 1.58
CA ALA A 57 -2.61 -14.98 0.67
C ALA A 57 -2.76 -16.45 1.12
N PRO A 58 -3.31 -17.35 0.27
CA PRO A 58 -3.33 -18.77 0.60
C PRO A 58 -1.90 -19.28 0.76
N ALA A 59 -1.67 -20.08 1.80
CA ALA A 59 -0.42 -20.80 1.96
C ALA A 59 -0.24 -21.76 0.78
N GLY A 60 0.73 -21.47 -0.10
CA GLY A 60 1.21 -22.38 -1.14
C GLY A 60 0.80 -22.02 -2.56
N CYS A 61 1.77 -21.52 -3.32
CA CYS A 61 2.09 -22.00 -4.67
C CYS A 61 3.59 -22.27 -4.70
#